data_AF-A0AAD5UH22-F1
#
_entry.id   AF-A0AAD5UH22-F1
#
_cell.length_a   1.000
_cell.length_b   1.000
_cell.length_c   1.000
_cell.angle_alpha   90.00
_cell.angle_beta   90.00
_cell.angle_gamma   90.00
#
_symmetry.space_group_name_H-M   'P 1'
#
loop_
_entity.id
_entity.type
_entity.pdbx_description
1 polymer ?
#
loop_
_entity_poly.entity_id
_entity_poly.type
_entity_poly.pdbx_seq_one_letter_code
_entity_poly.pdbx_strand_id
1 'polypeptide(L)'
;MSHKVLHPNGDKLKIAGAGGYFAAPGSHPPKAGAFTPRKTATVASFRKLYDRGDFPISVNHDAKGNKINWKVDIEKLDYHHYLPLFFSGLCETDEPYAFLARQGIHDLLDKGGSKILPVVPQLIIPIKSNIRLIVRSSQYT
;
A
#
# COMPACT_ATOMS: atom_id res chain seq x y z
N MET A 1 -25.40 -23.10 58.17
CA MET A 1 -24.17 -22.43 57.69
C MET A 1 -23.14 -23.51 57.40
N SER A 2 -23.03 -23.94 56.15
CA SER A 2 -22.12 -25.03 55.76
C SER A 2 -20.71 -24.48 55.57
N HIS A 3 -19.79 -24.82 56.47
CA HIS A 3 -18.37 -24.52 56.32
C HIS A 3 -17.73 -25.52 55.33
N LYS A 4 -17.31 -25.01 54.17
CA LYS A 4 -16.56 -25.75 53.15
C LYS A 4 -15.08 -25.72 53.54
N VAL A 5 -14.51 -26.88 53.86
CA VAL A 5 -13.06 -27.06 54.09
C VAL A 5 -12.36 -26.93 52.73
N LEU A 6 -11.42 -25.99 52.61
CA LEU A 6 -10.52 -25.88 51.46
C LEU A 6 -9.45 -26.98 51.55
N HIS A 7 -9.41 -27.86 50.56
CA HIS A 7 -8.23 -28.70 50.30
C HIS A 7 -7.19 -27.90 49.49
N PRO A 8 -5.90 -27.91 49.86
CA PRO A 8 -4.86 -27.37 49.00
C PRO A 8 -4.59 -28.37 47.87
N ASN A 9 -5.01 -28.03 46.65
CA ASN A 9 -4.63 -28.79 45.45
C ASN A 9 -3.19 -28.37 45.10
N GLY A 10 -2.23 -29.22 45.46
CA GLY A 10 -0.82 -29.00 45.22
C GLY A 10 -0.49 -29.16 43.73
N ASP A 11 -0.42 -28.03 43.04
CA ASP A 11 0.24 -27.89 41.74
C ASP A 11 1.74 -28.22 41.89
N LYS A 12 2.08 -29.51 41.81
CA LYS A 12 3.45 -29.94 41.57
C LYS A 12 3.72 -29.88 40.07
N LEU A 13 4.04 -28.69 39.57
CA LEU A 13 4.77 -28.55 38.30
C LEU A 13 6.13 -29.22 38.46
N LYS A 14 6.24 -30.46 37.98
CA LYS A 14 7.52 -31.15 37.80
C LYS A 14 8.30 -30.43 36.70
N ILE A 15 9.21 -29.53 37.10
CA ILE A 15 10.30 -29.05 36.25
C ILE A 15 11.37 -30.14 36.19
N ALA A 16 11.38 -30.88 35.09
CA ALA A 16 12.43 -31.85 34.79
C ALA A 16 12.85 -31.72 33.32
N GLY A 17 14.15 -31.53 33.12
CA GLY A 17 14.81 -31.88 31.87
C GLY A 17 15.17 -30.69 31.00
N ALA A 18 16.46 -30.37 30.99
CA ALA A 18 17.12 -29.54 29.99
C ALA A 18 16.77 -30.00 28.56
N GLY A 19 16.09 -29.13 27.83
CA GLY A 19 15.80 -29.27 26.40
C GLY A 19 15.30 -27.92 25.91
N GLY A 20 16.16 -27.18 25.19
CA GLY A 20 15.99 -25.78 24.84
C GLY A 20 14.89 -25.50 23.80
N TYR A 21 13.66 -25.90 24.08
CA TYR A 21 12.52 -25.64 23.21
C TYR A 21 11.77 -24.42 23.75
N PHE A 22 11.93 -23.29 23.06
CA PHE A 22 11.21 -22.03 23.35
C PHE A 22 9.68 -22.09 23.12
N ALA A 23 9.13 -23.28 22.81
CA ALA A 23 7.71 -23.48 22.56
C ALA A 23 7.27 -24.91 22.95
N ALA A 24 6.01 -25.07 23.37
CA ALA A 24 5.45 -26.33 23.84
C ALA A 24 5.48 -27.43 22.75
N PRO A 25 5.63 -28.72 23.10
CA PRO A 25 5.56 -29.82 22.14
C PRO A 25 4.22 -29.81 21.38
N GLY A 26 4.28 -29.81 20.05
CA GLY A 26 3.09 -29.70 19.19
C GLY A 26 2.60 -28.27 18.93
N SER A 27 3.29 -27.24 19.43
CA SER A 27 3.00 -25.86 19.05
C SER A 27 3.58 -25.55 17.67
N HIS A 28 2.76 -24.92 16.83
CA HIS A 28 3.21 -24.34 15.58
C HIS A 28 3.61 -22.87 15.79
N PRO A 29 4.61 -22.37 15.06
CA PRO A 29 4.95 -20.96 15.12
C PRO A 29 3.72 -20.09 14.75
N PRO A 30 3.56 -18.91 15.38
CA PRO A 30 2.51 -17.98 14.99
C PRO A 30 2.57 -17.68 13.48
N LYS A 31 1.42 -17.51 12.84
CA LYS A 31 1.38 -17.12 11.42
C LYS A 31 2.13 -15.79 11.28
N ALA A 32 3.23 -15.81 10.51
CA ALA A 32 4.12 -14.65 10.34
C ALA A 32 3.42 -13.43 9.70
N GLY A 33 2.24 -13.61 9.10
CA GLY A 33 1.48 -12.52 8.49
C GLY A 33 2.20 -11.86 7.30
N ALA A 34 3.19 -12.51 6.69
CA ALA A 34 3.98 -11.93 5.60
C ALA A 34 3.12 -11.50 4.40
N PHE A 35 2.00 -12.19 4.17
CA PHE A 35 1.03 -11.91 3.10
C PHE A 35 -0.24 -11.20 3.60
N THR A 36 -0.33 -10.82 4.88
CA THR A 36 -1.52 -10.11 5.34
C THR A 36 -1.53 -8.68 4.80
N PRO A 37 -2.70 -8.16 4.36
CA PRO A 37 -2.79 -6.80 3.85
C PRO A 37 -2.35 -5.78 4.90
N ARG A 38 -1.34 -4.98 4.59
CA ARG A 38 -0.91 -3.88 5.45
C ARG A 38 -1.72 -2.63 5.14
N LYS A 39 -2.46 -2.10 6.12
CA LYS A 39 -3.03 -0.75 6.03
C LYS A 39 -1.88 0.25 6.18
N THR A 40 -1.45 0.89 5.11
CA THR A 40 -0.49 2.00 5.22
C THR A 40 -1.25 3.33 5.31
N ALA A 41 -0.89 4.13 6.31
CA ALA A 41 -1.53 5.43 6.59
C ALA A 41 -1.01 6.58 5.69
N THR A 42 0.02 6.33 4.88
CA THR A 42 0.83 7.37 4.21
C THR A 42 0.29 7.81 2.86
N VAL A 43 -0.76 7.17 2.33
CA VAL A 43 -1.37 7.58 1.06
C VAL A 43 -2.48 8.56 1.42
N ALA A 44 -2.18 9.86 1.39
CA ALA A 44 -3.23 10.84 1.11
C ALA A 44 -3.90 10.35 -0.17
N SER A 45 -5.07 9.72 -0.06
CA SER A 45 -5.55 8.86 -1.14
C SER A 45 -5.57 9.67 -2.42
N PHE A 46 -4.97 9.15 -3.48
CA PHE A 46 -4.92 9.82 -4.77
C PHE A 46 -6.32 10.33 -5.16
N ARG A 47 -7.37 9.57 -4.78
CA ARG A 47 -8.78 9.99 -4.81
C ARG A 47 -9.05 11.33 -4.11
N LYS A 48 -8.68 11.50 -2.83
CA LYS A 48 -8.91 12.77 -2.09
C LYS A 48 -8.24 13.97 -2.75
N LEU A 49 -7.02 13.79 -3.25
CA LEU A 49 -6.27 14.83 -3.98
C LEU A 49 -6.94 15.16 -5.32
N TYR A 50 -7.44 14.13 -6.02
CA TYR A 50 -8.21 14.29 -7.25
C TYR A 50 -9.56 14.97 -7.01
N ASP A 51 -10.34 14.52 -6.03
CA ASP A 51 -11.65 15.05 -5.66
C ASP A 51 -11.55 16.51 -5.19
N ARG A 52 -10.44 16.87 -4.53
CA ARG A 52 -10.14 18.26 -4.15
C ARG A 52 -9.71 19.13 -5.35
N GLY A 53 -9.26 18.52 -6.45
CA GLY A 53 -8.83 19.20 -7.65
C GLY A 53 -7.36 19.63 -7.66
N ASP A 54 -6.50 19.02 -6.83
CA ASP A 54 -5.06 19.34 -6.80
C ASP A 54 -4.31 18.85 -8.04
N PHE A 55 -4.91 17.93 -8.79
CA PHE A 55 -4.31 17.40 -10.01
C PHE A 55 -4.62 18.28 -11.23
N PRO A 56 -3.63 18.50 -12.12
CA PRO A 56 -3.80 19.25 -13.37
C PRO A 56 -4.43 18.39 -14.47
N ILE A 57 -5.36 17.49 -14.11
CA ILE A 57 -6.02 16.55 -15.02
C ILE A 57 -7.52 16.45 -14.75
N SER A 58 -8.27 16.03 -15.76
CA SER A 58 -9.67 15.60 -15.66
C SER A 58 -9.94 14.46 -16.64
N VAL A 59 -10.96 13.64 -16.36
CA VAL A 59 -11.46 12.65 -17.33
C VAL A 59 -12.25 13.40 -18.41
N ASN A 60 -11.93 13.14 -19.67
CA ASN A 60 -12.76 13.52 -20.81
C ASN A 60 -13.48 12.27 -21.33
N HIS A 61 -14.80 12.34 -21.43
CA HIS A 61 -15.63 11.28 -21.97
C HIS A 61 -15.86 11.57 -23.46
N ASP A 62 -15.02 10.97 -24.30
CA ASP A 62 -15.17 11.01 -25.76
C ASP A 62 -15.98 9.77 -26.20
N ALA A 63 -16.67 9.85 -27.33
CA ALA A 63 -17.44 8.72 -27.90
C ALA A 63 -16.55 7.50 -28.23
N LYS A 64 -15.22 7.71 -28.29
CA LYS A 64 -14.18 6.69 -28.53
C LYS A 64 -13.53 6.15 -27.25
N GLY A 65 -13.95 6.58 -26.07
CA GLY A 65 -13.45 6.12 -24.77
C GLY A 65 -12.94 7.24 -23.86
N ASN A 66 -12.49 6.85 -22.66
CA ASN A 66 -11.97 7.78 -21.66
C ASN A 66 -10.57 8.27 -22.07
N LYS A 67 -10.38 9.59 -22.11
CA LYS A 67 -9.06 10.22 -22.30
C LYS A 67 -8.74 11.12 -21.12
N ILE A 68 -7.46 11.22 -20.77
CA ILE A 68 -7.01 12.26 -19.85
C ILE A 68 -7.00 13.60 -20.59
N ASN A 69 -7.62 14.60 -19.98
CA ASN A 69 -7.47 15.99 -20.38
C ASN A 69 -6.54 16.70 -19.39
N TRP A 70 -5.41 17.19 -19.89
CA TRP A 70 -4.45 17.97 -19.09
C TRP A 70 -4.88 19.43 -19.08
N LYS A 71 -5.01 20.00 -17.88
CA LYS A 71 -5.35 21.43 -17.69
C LYS A 71 -4.15 22.35 -17.94
N VAL A 72 -2.94 21.80 -17.87
CA VAL A 72 -1.66 22.50 -18.02
C VAL A 72 -0.77 21.67 -18.94
N ASP A 73 0.03 22.32 -19.79
CA ASP A 73 1.02 21.65 -20.62
C ASP A 73 1.98 20.82 -19.76
N ILE A 74 2.16 19.55 -20.12
CA ILE A 74 2.97 18.60 -19.34
C ILE A 74 4.40 19.10 -19.12
N GLU A 75 4.99 19.71 -20.14
CA GLU A 75 6.35 20.27 -20.08
C GLU A 75 6.52 21.39 -19.05
N LYS A 76 5.43 22.08 -18.69
CA LYS A 76 5.42 23.18 -17.71
C LYS A 76 5.15 22.72 -16.27
N LEU A 77 4.78 21.47 -16.06
CA LEU A 77 4.49 20.95 -14.72
C LEU A 77 5.73 20.84 -13.85
N ASP A 78 5.58 21.00 -12.53
CA ASP A 78 6.64 20.67 -11.58
C ASP A 78 6.68 19.16 -11.32
N TYR A 79 7.71 18.50 -11.86
CA TYR A 79 7.87 17.06 -11.76
C TYR A 79 8.21 16.61 -10.32
N HIS A 80 8.83 17.47 -9.50
CA HIS A 80 9.10 17.14 -8.10
C HIS A 80 7.82 17.03 -7.28
N HIS A 81 6.80 17.81 -7.64
CA HIS A 81 5.50 17.77 -6.97
C HIS A 81 4.62 16.67 -7.56
N TYR A 82 4.38 16.69 -8.87
CA TYR A 82 3.34 15.88 -9.48
C TYR A 82 3.73 14.43 -9.73
N LEU A 83 4.98 14.15 -10.15
CA LEU A 83 5.36 12.78 -10.50
C LEU A 83 5.29 11.84 -9.27
N PRO A 84 5.83 12.18 -8.09
CA PRO A 84 5.64 11.36 -6.89
C PRO A 84 4.17 11.21 -6.47
N LEU A 85 3.34 12.26 -6.63
CA LEU A 85 1.90 12.22 -6.34
C LEU A 85 1.17 11.22 -7.25
N PHE A 86 1.46 11.25 -8.56
CA PHE A 86 0.92 10.29 -9.51
C PHE A 86 1.37 8.86 -9.19
N PHE A 87 2.64 8.66 -8.82
CA PHE A 87 3.15 7.36 -8.39
C PHE A 87 2.44 6.85 -7.12
N SER A 88 1.99 7.72 -6.22
CA SER A 88 1.19 7.30 -5.06
C SER A 88 -0.17 6.68 -5.46
N GLY A 89 -0.68 7.02 -6.65
CA GLY A 89 -1.90 6.45 -7.22
C GLY A 89 -1.77 5.04 -7.82
N LEU A 90 -0.56 4.46 -7.89
CA LEU A 90 -0.36 3.10 -8.43
C LEU A 90 -1.06 2.00 -7.61
N CYS A 91 -1.38 2.26 -6.34
CA CYS A 91 -2.16 1.34 -5.52
C CYS A 91 -3.68 1.41 -5.78
N GLU A 92 -4.15 2.36 -6.59
CA GLU A 92 -5.57 2.51 -6.89
C GLU A 92 -6.05 1.40 -7.83
N THR A 93 -7.16 0.75 -7.46
CA THR A 93 -7.78 -0.35 -8.22
C THR A 93 -9.09 0.06 -8.88
N ASP A 94 -9.71 1.14 -8.42
CA ASP A 94 -11.05 1.53 -8.83
C ASP A 94 -10.97 2.62 -9.91
N GLU A 95 -11.83 2.51 -10.92
CA GLU A 95 -11.98 3.52 -11.95
C GLU A 95 -12.82 4.72 -11.43
N PRO A 96 -12.52 5.96 -11.86
CA PRO A 96 -11.53 6.35 -12.87
C PRO A 96 -10.10 6.55 -12.33
N TYR A 97 -9.88 6.38 -11.03
CA TYR A 97 -8.60 6.74 -10.37
C TYR A 97 -7.43 5.89 -10.85
N ALA A 98 -7.65 4.59 -11.03
CA ALA A 98 -6.64 3.66 -11.53
C ALA A 98 -6.19 4.04 -12.96
N PHE A 99 -7.12 4.38 -13.85
CA PHE A 99 -6.79 4.89 -15.18
C PHE A 99 -6.04 6.22 -15.12
N LEU A 100 -6.51 7.18 -14.31
CA LEU A 100 -5.89 8.51 -14.19
C LEU A 100 -4.44 8.42 -13.68
N ALA A 101 -4.19 7.57 -12.69
CA ALA A 101 -2.84 7.36 -12.18
C ALA A 101 -1.93 6.74 -13.25
N ARG A 102 -2.35 5.62 -13.88
CA ARG A 102 -1.53 4.91 -14.88
C ARG A 102 -1.23 5.75 -16.11
N GLN A 103 -2.27 6.35 -16.71
CA GLN A 103 -2.11 7.15 -17.92
C GLN A 103 -1.41 8.48 -17.62
N GLY A 104 -1.65 9.08 -16.44
CA GLY A 104 -0.94 10.28 -16.02
C GLY A 104 0.57 10.08 -15.84
N ILE A 105 0.97 8.95 -15.24
CA ILE A 105 2.38 8.54 -15.16
C ILE A 105 2.96 8.34 -16.56
N HIS A 106 2.24 7.64 -17.43
CA HIS A 106 2.69 7.38 -18.80
C HIS A 106 3.00 8.70 -19.54
N ASP A 107 2.05 9.64 -19.55
CA ASP A 107 2.23 10.91 -20.26
C ASP A 107 3.36 11.77 -19.66
N LEU A 108 3.51 11.76 -18.32
CA LEU A 108 4.59 12.46 -17.64
C LEU A 108 5.96 11.87 -17.98
N LEU A 109 6.08 10.55 -18.08
CA LEU A 109 7.34 9.89 -18.42
C LEU A 109 7.67 10.06 -19.91
N ASP A 110 6.67 10.00 -20.79
CA ASP A 110 6.85 10.16 -22.23
C ASP A 110 7.34 11.59 -22.59
N LYS A 111 6.75 12.62 -21.97
CA LYS A 111 7.08 14.03 -22.26
C LYS A 111 8.04 14.68 -21.26
N GLY A 112 8.52 13.95 -20.26
CA GLY A 112 9.30 14.52 -19.16
C GLY A 112 10.76 14.80 -19.47
N GLY A 113 11.35 14.09 -20.42
CA GLY A 113 12.73 14.29 -20.86
C GLY A 113 13.73 14.41 -19.68
N SER A 114 14.48 15.51 -19.64
CA SER A 114 15.51 15.77 -18.62
C SER A 114 14.96 16.05 -17.21
N LYS A 115 13.66 16.30 -17.04
CA LYS A 115 13.02 16.61 -15.75
C LYS A 115 12.78 15.36 -14.89
N ILE A 116 12.91 14.17 -15.47
CA ILE A 116 12.66 12.90 -14.77
C ILE A 116 13.85 12.52 -13.88
N LEU A 117 15.08 12.65 -14.39
CA LEU A 117 16.30 12.22 -13.69
C LEU A 117 16.44 12.83 -12.28
N PRO A 118 16.20 14.14 -12.06
CA PRO A 118 16.28 14.76 -10.73
C PRO A 118 15.26 14.22 -9.71
N VAL A 119 14.16 13.61 -10.18
CA VAL A 119 13.05 13.17 -9.32
C VAL A 119 13.17 11.70 -8.92
N VAL A 120 14.00 10.91 -9.62
CA VAL A 120 14.20 9.48 -9.36
C VAL A 120 14.41 9.13 -7.88
N PRO A 121 15.24 9.85 -7.09
CA PRO A 121 15.41 9.54 -5.66
C PRO A 121 14.11 9.61 -4.85
N GLN A 122 13.19 10.51 -5.24
CA GLN A 122 11.90 10.70 -4.56
C GLN A 122 10.90 9.58 -4.89
N LEU A 123 11.09 8.86 -6.00
CA LEU A 123 10.20 7.77 -6.44
C LEU A 123 10.46 6.44 -5.73
N ILE A 124 11.64 6.26 -5.11
CA ILE A 124 12.06 4.98 -4.51
C ILE A 124 11.11 4.56 -3.36
N ILE A 125 10.73 5.49 -2.48
CA ILE A 125 9.87 5.21 -1.33
C ILE A 125 8.42 4.91 -1.76
N PRO A 126 7.78 5.74 -2.62
CA PRO A 126 6.45 5.45 -3.16
C PRO A 126 6.38 4.09 -3.88
N ILE A 127 7.34 3.78 -4.76
CA ILE A 127 7.37 2.51 -5.51
C ILE A 127 7.44 1.30 -4.56
N LYS A 128 8.38 1.32 -3.61
CA LYS A 128 8.54 0.25 -2.62
C LYS A 128 7.28 0.07 -1.77
N SER A 129 6.59 1.16 -1.45
CA SER A 129 5.38 1.14 -0.63
C SER A 129 4.20 0.55 -1.40
N ASN A 130 4.02 0.93 -2.67
CA ASN A 130 2.94 0.42 -3.53
C ASN A 130 3.08 -1.07 -3.82
N ILE A 131 4.28 -1.54 -4.14
CA ILE A 131 4.52 -2.99 -4.40
C ILE A 131 4.15 -3.81 -3.17
N ARG A 132 4.48 -3.33 -1.95
CA ARG A 132 4.11 -4.00 -0.70
C ARG A 132 2.59 -4.07 -0.47
N LEU A 133 1.82 -3.19 -1.09
CA LEU A 133 0.35 -3.18 -1.01
C LEU A 133 -0.29 -4.05 -2.12
N ILE A 134 0.35 -4.12 -3.29
CA ILE A 134 -0.16 -4.80 -4.51
C ILE A 134 0.09 -6.32 -4.54
N VAL A 135 0.81 -6.91 -3.59
CA VAL A 135 0.96 -8.40 -3.43
C VAL A 135 -0.39 -9.13 -3.18
N ARG A 136 -1.53 -8.46 -3.42
CA ARG A 136 -2.90 -8.96 -3.33
C ARG A 136 -3.46 -9.65 -4.59
N SER A 137 -2.86 -9.56 -5.78
CA SER A 137 -3.63 -9.87 -7.01
C SER A 137 -3.41 -11.24 -7.64
N SER A 138 -2.41 -12.03 -7.23
CA SER A 138 -2.02 -13.27 -7.92
C SER A 138 -2.33 -14.57 -7.15
N GLN A 139 -3.37 -14.57 -6.30
CA GLN A 139 -3.85 -15.77 -5.60
C GLN A 139 -5.34 -16.06 -5.88
N TYR A 140 -5.88 -15.51 -6.96
CA TYR A 140 -7.21 -15.85 -7.48
C TYR A 140 -7.13 -15.94 -9.01
N THR A 141 -6.51 -17.00 -9.51
CA THR A 141 -6.76 -17.67 -10.80
C THR A 141 -6.41 -19.13 -10.63
#